data_AF-A0A1Y1LHJ5-F1
#
_entry.id   AF-A0A1Y1LHJ5-F1
#
_cell.length_a   1.000
_cell.length_b   1.000
_cell.length_c   1.000
_cell.angle_alpha   90.00
_cell.angle_beta   90.00
_cell.angle_gamma   90.00
#
_symmetry.space_group_name_H-M   'P 1'
#
loop_
_entity.id
_entity.type
_entity.pdbx_description
1 polymer ?
#
loop_
_entity_poly.entity_id
_entity_poly.type
_entity_poly.pdbx_seq_one_letter_code
_entity_poly.pdbx_strand_id
1 'polypeptide(L)'
;YDDLEVSNDIKEVFQYITKYVPQQLALDYKFKPFVPEFIPAVGDIDAFLKIVPPQKTLSGNDFKAVESHLGLTVLDEPVANQSDPALLYLKLRAASITVSHTNESMVVKKIDDVEKNSKIIDKWIKDVSELHRNKSTTIVKYSEPMPDVDDLLQEWPEQFETSLKQYSIPNPKFGGSLSEYINILCAIFDIPIYKNKIESLHVLFSLFIHVKNAQMYPTYSDVNIKEITKSEPDHLVLD
;
A
#
# COMPACT_ATOMS: atom_id res chain seq x y z
N TYR A 1 -2.86 -40.72 47.08
CA TYR A 1 -3.15 -40.72 48.53
C TYR A 1 -2.38 -41.81 49.26
N ASP A 2 -1.57 -42.62 48.57
CA ASP A 2 -0.96 -43.81 49.15
C ASP A 2 0.26 -43.52 50.05
N ASP A 3 0.90 -42.37 49.88
CA ASP A 3 2.06 -41.95 50.69
C ASP A 3 1.70 -41.14 51.95
N LEU A 4 0.41 -41.05 52.33
CA LEU A 4 -0.05 -40.26 53.49
C LEU A 4 -0.42 -41.16 54.68
N GLU A 5 0.22 -40.93 55.83
CA GLU A 5 -0.06 -41.62 57.10
C GLU A 5 -1.35 -41.09 57.76
N VAL A 6 -2.50 -41.56 57.28
CA VAL A 6 -3.82 -41.24 57.85
C VAL A 6 -4.49 -42.50 58.41
N SER A 7 -5.40 -42.29 59.39
CA SER A 7 -6.22 -43.36 59.97
C SER A 7 -6.99 -44.13 58.88
N ASN A 8 -7.23 -45.42 59.11
CA ASN A 8 -7.88 -46.30 58.14
C ASN A 8 -9.25 -45.78 57.69
N ASP A 9 -10.02 -45.20 58.62
CA ASP A 9 -11.33 -44.61 58.33
C ASP A 9 -11.22 -43.47 57.28
N ILE A 10 -10.14 -42.69 57.35
CA ILE A 10 -9.89 -41.58 56.41
C ILE A 10 -9.40 -42.13 55.06
N LYS A 11 -8.62 -43.22 55.05
CA LYS A 11 -8.24 -43.91 53.80
C LYS A 11 -9.46 -44.45 53.06
N GLU A 12 -10.44 -44.98 53.78
CA GLU A 12 -11.71 -45.42 53.19
C GLU A 12 -12.50 -44.25 52.59
N VAL A 13 -12.57 -43.11 53.28
CA VAL A 13 -13.19 -41.88 52.74
C VAL A 13 -12.47 -41.40 51.46
N PHE A 14 -11.14 -41.45 51.42
CA PHE A 14 -10.39 -41.11 50.20
C PHE A 14 -10.70 -42.04 49.02
N GLN A 15 -11.01 -43.31 49.26
CA GLN A 15 -11.46 -44.20 48.18
C GLN A 15 -12.82 -43.75 47.61
N TYR A 16 -13.73 -43.22 48.43
CA TYR A 16 -15.00 -42.70 47.95
C TYR A 16 -14.84 -41.42 47.13
N ILE A 17 -13.83 -40.59 47.44
CA ILE A 17 -13.49 -39.42 46.63
C ILE A 17 -13.00 -39.85 45.24
N THR A 18 -12.12 -40.85 45.16
CA THR A 18 -11.62 -41.36 43.88
C THR A 18 -12.73 -42.05 43.04
N LYS A 19 -13.72 -42.66 43.70
CA LYS A 19 -14.87 -43.28 43.06
C LYS A 19 -15.97 -42.29 42.68
N TYR A 20 -15.90 -41.06 43.18
CA TYR A 20 -16.90 -40.05 42.87
C TYR A 20 -16.69 -39.54 41.44
N VAL A 21 -17.57 -39.98 40.53
CA VAL A 21 -17.69 -39.38 39.20
C VAL A 21 -18.80 -38.32 39.29
N PRO A 22 -18.47 -37.03 39.11
CA PRO A 22 -19.50 -36.00 39.13
C PRO A 22 -20.50 -36.27 38.01
N GLN A 23 -21.79 -36.30 38.36
CA GLN A 23 -22.84 -36.39 37.35
C GLN A 23 -22.89 -35.07 36.58
N GLN A 24 -22.48 -35.11 35.31
CA GLN A 24 -22.68 -33.99 34.39
C GLN A 24 -24.17 -33.92 34.02
N LEU A 25 -24.93 -33.21 34.84
CA LEU A 25 -26.32 -32.90 34.49
C LEU A 25 -26.31 -31.83 33.41
N ALA A 26 -26.62 -32.21 32.18
CA ALA A 26 -26.87 -31.27 31.09
C ALA A 26 -28.19 -30.55 31.36
N LEU A 27 -28.12 -29.48 32.16
CA LEU A 27 -29.24 -28.59 32.39
C LEU A 27 -29.62 -27.91 31.08
N ASP A 28 -30.87 -28.06 30.64
CA ASP A 28 -31.38 -27.37 29.45
C ASP A 28 -31.60 -25.89 29.81
N TYR A 29 -30.69 -25.02 29.37
CA TYR A 29 -30.75 -23.60 29.66
C TYR A 29 -31.77 -22.94 28.72
N LYS A 30 -32.79 -22.28 29.29
CA LYS A 30 -33.79 -21.51 28.51
C LYS A 30 -33.17 -20.41 27.63
N PHE A 31 -31.97 -19.94 27.98
CA PHE A 31 -31.22 -18.95 27.22
C PHE A 31 -29.87 -19.54 26.81
N LYS A 32 -29.83 -20.12 25.61
CA LYS A 32 -28.59 -20.44 24.91
C LYS A 32 -28.15 -19.22 24.09
N PRO A 33 -26.89 -18.78 24.16
CA PRO A 33 -26.37 -17.77 23.24
C PRO A 33 -26.55 -18.27 21.80
N PHE A 34 -27.39 -17.59 21.03
CA PHE A 34 -27.53 -17.88 19.61
C PHE A 34 -26.31 -17.31 18.90
N VAL A 35 -25.36 -18.19 18.57
CA VAL A 35 -24.25 -17.87 17.69
C VAL A 35 -24.61 -18.46 16.32
N PRO A 36 -25.02 -17.62 15.35
CA PRO A 36 -25.29 -18.10 14.01
C PRO A 36 -24.00 -18.67 13.42
N GLU A 37 -24.06 -19.86 12.83
CA GLU A 37 -22.91 -20.43 12.10
C GLU A 37 -22.54 -19.60 10.85
N PHE A 38 -23.48 -18.78 10.37
CA PHE A 38 -23.29 -17.90 9.22
C PHE A 38 -23.81 -16.49 9.53
N ILE A 39 -22.95 -15.49 9.35
CA ILE A 39 -23.35 -14.08 9.35
C ILE A 39 -23.76 -13.76 7.92
N PRO A 40 -25.00 -13.29 7.67
CA PRO A 40 -25.39 -12.89 6.33
C PRO A 40 -24.57 -11.66 5.94
N ALA A 41 -23.73 -11.79 4.91
CA ALA A 41 -23.01 -10.68 4.30
C ALA A 41 -23.98 -9.84 3.45
N VAL A 42 -24.95 -9.20 4.10
CA VAL A 42 -25.79 -8.20 3.46
C VAL A 42 -24.98 -6.92 3.42
N GLY A 43 -24.28 -6.71 2.30
CA GLY A 43 -23.92 -5.35 1.89
C GLY A 43 -25.18 -4.54 1.56
N ASP A 44 -25.02 -3.24 1.26
CA ASP A 44 -26.14 -2.42 0.78
C ASP A 44 -26.82 -3.09 -0.42
N ILE A 45 -28.15 -3.15 -0.39
CA ILE A 45 -28.95 -3.90 -1.34
C ILE A 45 -29.12 -3.04 -2.59
N ASP A 46 -28.32 -3.29 -3.62
CA ASP A 46 -28.68 -2.89 -4.99
C ASP A 46 -29.94 -3.67 -5.40
N ALA A 47 -30.99 -2.97 -5.78
CA ALA A 47 -32.23 -3.60 -6.23
C ALA A 47 -32.08 -4.29 -7.61
N PHE A 48 -30.93 -4.16 -8.29
CA PHE A 48 -30.59 -4.79 -9.58
C PHE A 48 -31.72 -4.71 -10.63
N LEU A 49 -32.52 -3.65 -10.60
CA LEU A 49 -33.56 -3.39 -11.58
C LEU A 49 -32.91 -2.89 -12.88
N LYS A 50 -32.24 -3.80 -13.59
CA LYS A 50 -31.72 -3.55 -14.94
C LYS A 50 -32.88 -3.55 -15.90
N ILE A 51 -33.28 -2.35 -16.33
CA ILE A 51 -34.37 -2.17 -17.28
C ILE A 51 -33.94 -2.78 -18.61
N VAL A 52 -34.60 -3.85 -19.02
CA VAL A 52 -34.36 -4.46 -20.33
C VAL A 52 -34.86 -3.48 -21.38
N PRO A 53 -34.05 -3.13 -22.39
CA PRO A 53 -34.51 -2.20 -23.40
C PRO A 53 -35.72 -2.78 -24.16
N PRO A 54 -36.76 -1.98 -24.43
CA PRO A 54 -37.93 -2.45 -25.15
C PRO A 54 -37.55 -2.87 -26.58
N GLN A 55 -38.20 -3.88 -27.15
CA GLN A 55 -37.86 -4.34 -28.51
C GLN A 55 -38.20 -3.33 -29.60
N LYS A 56 -39.18 -2.46 -29.36
CA LYS A 56 -39.65 -1.45 -30.31
C LYS A 56 -39.81 -0.10 -29.62
N THR A 57 -39.45 0.95 -30.33
CA THR A 57 -39.73 2.34 -29.94
C THR A 57 -41.23 2.61 -30.13
N LEU A 58 -41.77 3.62 -29.43
CA LEU A 58 -43.19 4.04 -29.55
C LEU A 58 -43.62 4.35 -31.01
N SER A 59 -42.67 4.67 -31.88
CA SER A 59 -42.85 4.91 -33.32
C SER A 59 -42.83 3.63 -34.19
N GLY A 60 -42.71 2.44 -33.59
CA GLY A 60 -42.76 1.15 -34.29
C GLY A 60 -41.43 0.63 -34.86
N ASN A 61 -40.34 1.38 -34.70
CA ASN A 61 -39.00 0.99 -35.17
C ASN A 61 -38.29 0.08 -34.15
N ASP A 62 -37.38 -0.77 -34.63
CA ASP A 62 -36.57 -1.65 -33.77
C ASP A 62 -35.63 -0.83 -32.88
N PHE A 63 -35.58 -1.18 -31.60
CA PHE A 63 -34.75 -0.50 -30.62
C PHE A 63 -33.27 -0.85 -30.82
N LYS A 64 -32.44 0.15 -31.13
CA LYS A 64 -30.98 -0.03 -31.26
C LYS A 64 -30.30 0.26 -29.93
N ALA A 65 -29.68 -0.77 -29.35
CA ALA A 65 -28.93 -0.69 -28.08
C ALA A 65 -27.76 0.33 -28.09
N VAL A 66 -27.35 0.82 -29.25
CA VAL A 66 -26.29 1.85 -29.42
C VAL A 66 -26.71 3.22 -28.88
N GLU A 67 -28.01 3.48 -28.71
CA GLU A 67 -28.50 4.73 -28.10
C GLU A 67 -28.43 4.71 -26.56
N SER A 68 -28.21 3.54 -25.95
CA SER A 68 -28.07 3.38 -24.51
C SER A 68 -26.65 3.72 -24.06
N HIS A 69 -26.38 5.00 -23.79
CA HIS A 69 -25.08 5.50 -23.27
C HIS A 69 -24.83 5.13 -21.78
N LEU A 70 -25.58 4.18 -21.22
CA LEU A 70 -25.51 3.77 -19.83
C LEU A 70 -24.19 3.01 -19.58
N GLY A 71 -23.42 3.42 -18.57
CA GLY A 71 -22.10 2.82 -18.27
C GLY A 71 -20.93 3.36 -19.11
N LEU A 72 -21.19 4.08 -20.22
CA LEU A 72 -20.15 4.75 -21.01
C LEU A 72 -20.02 6.25 -20.66
N THR A 73 -21.13 6.91 -20.34
CA THR A 73 -21.15 8.33 -19.94
C THR A 73 -21.33 8.51 -18.42
N VAL A 74 -22.04 7.60 -17.77
CA VAL A 74 -22.34 7.66 -16.33
C VAL A 74 -21.97 6.32 -15.72
N LEU A 75 -21.06 6.36 -14.74
CA LEU A 75 -20.65 5.20 -13.96
C LEU A 75 -21.71 4.91 -12.90
N ASP A 76 -22.19 3.68 -12.86
CA ASP A 76 -23.14 3.22 -11.84
C ASP A 76 -22.36 2.80 -10.59
N GLU A 77 -22.50 3.57 -9.51
CA GLU A 77 -21.77 3.35 -8.26
C GLU A 77 -22.69 2.65 -7.24
N PRO A 78 -22.21 1.59 -6.55
CA PRO A 78 -23.02 0.78 -5.65
C PRO A 78 -23.33 1.46 -4.31
N VAL A 79 -23.11 2.77 -4.18
CA VAL A 79 -23.16 3.51 -2.91
C VAL A 79 -24.33 4.49 -2.96
N ALA A 80 -25.14 4.52 -1.89
CA ALA A 80 -26.27 5.45 -1.77
C ALA A 80 -25.86 6.95 -1.89
N ASN A 81 -24.58 7.24 -1.68
CA ASN A 81 -23.96 8.55 -1.90
C ASN A 81 -23.02 8.48 -3.10
N GLN A 82 -23.45 9.08 -4.21
CA GLN A 82 -22.63 9.21 -5.42
C GLN A 82 -21.34 10.00 -5.16
N SER A 83 -20.23 9.56 -5.76
CA SER A 83 -18.96 10.26 -5.70
C SER A 83 -19.02 11.63 -6.41
N ASP A 84 -18.17 12.56 -5.97
CA ASP A 84 -18.05 13.86 -6.64
C ASP A 84 -17.19 13.71 -7.91
N PRO A 85 -17.73 14.02 -9.11
CA PRO A 85 -16.99 13.86 -10.37
C PRO A 85 -15.65 14.61 -10.39
N ALA A 86 -15.58 15.79 -9.77
CA ALA A 86 -14.35 16.59 -9.70
C ALA A 86 -13.27 15.90 -8.84
N LEU A 87 -13.69 15.34 -7.70
CA LEU A 87 -12.79 14.63 -6.80
C LEU A 87 -12.38 13.27 -7.37
N LEU A 88 -13.30 12.54 -8.00
CA LEU A 88 -13.02 11.27 -8.66
C LEU A 88 -11.98 11.48 -9.78
N TYR A 89 -12.18 12.50 -10.61
CA TYR A 89 -11.21 12.86 -11.64
C TYR A 89 -9.83 13.17 -11.05
N LEU A 90 -9.79 13.93 -9.95
CA LEU A 90 -8.55 14.26 -9.26
C LEU A 90 -7.86 13.01 -8.65
N LYS A 91 -8.64 12.08 -8.07
CA LYS A 91 -8.15 10.78 -7.57
C LYS A 91 -7.60 9.92 -8.68
N LEU A 92 -8.32 9.79 -9.80
CA LEU A 92 -7.88 9.05 -10.98
C LEU A 92 -6.57 9.62 -11.52
N ARG A 93 -6.48 10.95 -11.67
CA ARG A 93 -5.26 11.63 -12.09
C ARG A 93 -4.09 11.41 -11.13
N ALA A 94 -4.33 11.40 -9.82
CA ALA A 94 -3.29 11.14 -8.84
C ALA A 94 -2.81 9.67 -8.87
N ALA A 95 -3.70 8.73 -9.17
CA ALA A 95 -3.38 7.30 -9.24
C ALA A 95 -2.72 6.91 -10.59
N SER A 96 -3.10 7.56 -11.69
CA SER A 96 -2.56 7.28 -13.01
C SER A 96 -1.37 8.19 -13.32
N ILE A 97 -0.16 7.65 -13.27
CA ILE A 97 1.08 8.35 -13.66
C ILE A 97 1.09 8.70 -15.17
N THR A 98 0.26 8.03 -15.98
CA THR A 98 0.28 8.04 -17.44
C THR A 98 -0.89 8.76 -18.13
N VAL A 99 -1.77 9.47 -17.40
CA VAL A 99 -2.79 10.31 -18.06
C VAL A 99 -2.13 11.60 -18.55
N SER A 100 -1.39 11.40 -19.63
CA SER A 100 -0.77 12.39 -20.48
C SER A 100 -1.87 13.18 -21.20
N HIS A 101 -1.90 14.49 -20.91
CA HIS A 101 -2.18 15.54 -21.89
C HIS A 101 -3.41 15.43 -22.81
N THR A 102 -4.59 15.05 -22.30
CA THR A 102 -5.83 15.51 -22.94
C THR A 102 -6.22 16.83 -22.30
N ASN A 103 -6.23 17.92 -23.09
CA ASN A 103 -6.72 19.25 -22.69
C ASN A 103 -8.25 19.26 -22.55
N GLU A 104 -8.82 18.20 -21.98
CA GLU A 104 -10.25 18.12 -21.70
C GLU A 104 -10.50 18.74 -20.33
N SER A 105 -11.44 19.68 -20.33
CA SER A 105 -11.81 20.56 -19.22
C SER A 105 -11.73 19.88 -17.86
N MET A 106 -10.88 20.41 -16.97
CA MET A 106 -10.96 20.08 -15.55
C MET A 106 -12.39 20.31 -15.08
N VAL A 107 -13.05 19.25 -14.62
CA VAL A 107 -14.37 19.34 -14.01
C VAL A 107 -14.18 20.00 -12.65
N VAL A 108 -14.38 21.32 -12.59
CA VAL A 108 -14.31 22.09 -11.34
C VAL A 108 -15.73 22.31 -10.84
N LYS A 109 -16.01 21.82 -9.65
CA LYS A 109 -17.28 22.08 -8.96
C LYS A 109 -17.30 23.53 -8.48
N LYS A 110 -18.28 24.30 -8.97
CA LYS A 110 -18.58 25.64 -8.45
C LYS A 110 -19.56 25.50 -7.28
N ILE A 111 -19.31 26.22 -6.20
CA ILE A 111 -20.22 26.29 -5.05
C ILE A 111 -20.87 27.66 -5.11
N ASP A 112 -22.17 27.69 -5.39
CA ASP A 112 -22.95 28.91 -5.28
C ASP A 112 -23.39 29.09 -3.82
N ASP A 113 -23.13 30.29 -3.28
CA ASP A 113 -23.43 30.71 -1.90
C ASP A 113 -22.66 29.94 -0.80
N VAL A 114 -21.50 30.49 -0.44
CA VAL A 114 -20.53 29.93 0.52
C VAL A 114 -21.04 29.99 1.97
N GLU A 115 -21.84 31.00 2.31
CA GLU A 115 -22.28 31.25 3.70
C GLU A 115 -23.28 30.22 4.20
N LYS A 116 -24.09 29.62 3.31
CA LYS A 116 -25.03 28.55 3.66
C LYS A 116 -24.42 27.14 3.65
N ASN A 117 -23.26 26.97 3.02
CA ASN A 117 -22.73 25.66 2.64
C ASN A 117 -21.39 25.29 3.30
N SER A 118 -21.12 25.77 4.53
CA SER A 118 -19.91 25.43 5.30
C SER A 118 -19.61 23.93 5.36
N LYS A 119 -20.64 23.08 5.50
CA LYS A 119 -20.49 21.61 5.57
C LYS A 119 -19.89 21.00 4.28
N ILE A 120 -20.17 21.59 3.12
CA ILE A 120 -19.64 21.13 1.83
C ILE A 120 -18.15 21.45 1.75
N ILE A 121 -17.74 22.59 2.31
CA ILE A 121 -16.35 23.03 2.39
C ILE A 121 -15.57 22.10 3.32
N ASP A 122 -16.09 21.81 4.52
CA ASP A 122 -15.46 20.88 5.46
C ASP A 122 -15.29 19.48 4.86
N LYS A 123 -16.31 19.01 4.13
CA LYS A 123 -16.25 17.74 3.38
C LYS A 123 -15.16 17.79 2.31
N TRP A 124 -15.12 18.85 1.49
CA TRP A 124 -14.10 19.01 0.45
C TRP A 124 -12.68 19.09 1.03
N ILE A 125 -12.47 19.83 2.12
CA ILE A 125 -11.18 19.92 2.81
C ILE A 125 -10.73 18.54 3.27
N LYS A 126 -11.63 17.75 3.87
CA LYS A 126 -11.35 16.38 4.28
C LYS A 126 -10.97 15.49 3.09
N ASP A 127 -11.74 15.58 2.01
CA ASP A 127 -11.56 14.77 0.80
C ASP A 127 -10.22 15.08 0.08
N VAL A 128 -9.82 16.37 0.02
CA VAL A 128 -8.53 16.79 -0.55
C VAL A 128 -7.36 16.42 0.37
N SER A 129 -7.55 16.54 1.69
CA SER A 129 -6.53 16.13 2.66
C SER A 129 -6.26 14.62 2.59
N GLU A 130 -7.30 13.81 2.39
CA GLU A 130 -7.18 12.37 2.19
C GLU A 130 -6.46 12.03 0.87
N LEU A 131 -6.77 12.73 -0.23
CA LEU A 131 -6.05 12.59 -1.49
C LEU A 131 -4.54 12.85 -1.31
N HIS A 132 -4.19 13.94 -0.62
CA HIS A 132 -2.79 14.27 -0.35
C HIS A 132 -2.11 13.29 0.61
N ARG A 133 -2.87 12.65 1.53
CA ARG A 133 -2.33 11.59 2.39
C ARG A 133 -1.88 10.37 1.59
N ASN A 134 -2.61 10.04 0.52
CA ASN A 134 -2.34 8.87 -0.33
C ASN A 134 -1.27 9.14 -1.40
N LYS A 135 -1.07 10.41 -1.77
CA LYS A 135 0.08 10.85 -2.56
C LYS A 135 1.29 10.94 -1.63
N SER A 136 1.84 9.79 -1.24
CA SER A 136 3.08 9.73 -0.45
C SER A 136 4.11 10.66 -1.10
N THR A 137 4.66 11.58 -0.32
CA THR A 137 5.67 12.51 -0.82
C THR A 137 6.84 11.70 -1.33
N THR A 138 7.26 11.95 -2.56
CA THR A 138 8.46 11.34 -3.17
C THR A 138 9.73 11.58 -2.35
N ILE A 139 9.67 12.56 -1.43
CA ILE A 139 10.74 12.91 -0.50
C ILE A 139 10.51 12.16 0.81
N VAL A 140 11.46 11.26 1.15
CA VAL A 140 11.51 10.57 2.44
C VAL A 140 12.00 11.55 3.50
N LYS A 141 11.18 11.78 4.52
CA LYS A 141 11.57 12.56 5.70
C LYS A 141 12.18 11.59 6.72
N TYR A 142 13.47 11.74 7.01
CA TYR A 142 14.13 10.99 8.07
C TYR A 142 13.77 11.55 9.44
N SER A 143 13.67 10.67 10.45
CA SER A 143 13.33 11.09 11.81
C SER A 143 14.49 11.79 12.50
N GLU A 144 15.72 11.47 12.10
CA GLU A 144 16.98 11.92 12.67
C GLU A 144 17.93 12.38 11.54
N PRO A 145 18.96 13.21 11.83
CA PRO A 145 19.90 13.65 10.81
C PRO A 145 20.63 12.46 10.21
N MET A 146 20.59 12.39 8.88
CA MET A 146 21.19 11.34 8.08
C MET A 146 22.29 11.97 7.20
N PRO A 147 23.41 11.28 6.94
CA PRO A 147 24.43 11.75 6.00
C PRO A 147 23.83 12.00 4.62
N ASP A 148 24.37 12.98 3.89
CA ASP A 148 23.98 13.22 2.50
C ASP A 148 24.51 12.09 1.61
N VAL A 149 23.80 11.77 0.53
CA VAL A 149 24.19 10.72 -0.41
C VAL A 149 25.49 11.09 -1.12
N ASP A 150 25.72 12.38 -1.37
CA ASP A 150 26.94 12.88 -2.02
C ASP A 150 28.19 12.73 -1.12
N ASP A 151 28.05 12.92 0.20
CA ASP A 151 29.14 12.70 1.16
C ASP A 151 29.56 11.22 1.21
N LEU A 152 28.59 10.31 1.08
CA LEU A 152 28.82 8.86 1.05
C LEU A 152 29.38 8.35 -0.29
N LEU A 153 29.32 9.16 -1.35
CA LEU A 153 29.90 8.84 -2.66
C LEU A 153 31.39 9.18 -2.74
N GLN A 154 31.96 9.79 -1.71
CA GLN A 154 33.38 10.14 -1.67
C GLN A 154 34.27 8.88 -1.70
N GLU A 155 35.46 9.02 -2.29
CA GLU A 155 36.47 7.97 -2.30
C GLU A 155 36.86 7.53 -0.88
N TRP A 156 36.98 6.21 -0.69
CA TRP A 156 37.39 5.62 0.57
C TRP A 156 38.84 5.99 0.90
N PRO A 157 39.17 6.27 2.18
CA PRO A 157 40.55 6.48 2.59
C PRO A 157 41.44 5.28 2.23
N GLU A 158 42.67 5.51 1.78
CA GLU A 158 43.59 4.45 1.31
C GLU A 158 43.82 3.33 2.34
N GLN A 159 43.84 3.68 3.63
CA GLN A 159 43.98 2.74 4.74
C GLN A 159 42.78 1.77 4.82
N PHE A 160 41.59 2.30 4.56
CA PHE A 160 40.35 1.54 4.55
C PHE A 160 40.26 0.68 3.29
N GLU A 161 40.60 1.23 2.12
CA GLU A 161 40.60 0.49 0.86
C GLU A 161 41.55 -0.72 0.89
N THR A 162 42.76 -0.52 1.44
CA THR A 162 43.74 -1.61 1.63
C THR A 162 43.20 -2.71 2.53
N SER A 163 42.52 -2.32 3.62
CA SER A 163 41.88 -3.26 4.53
C SER A 163 40.72 -4.02 3.87
N LEU A 164 39.90 -3.34 3.07
CA LEU A 164 38.77 -3.94 2.37
C LEU A 164 39.21 -4.92 1.27
N LYS A 165 40.34 -4.65 0.60
CA LYS A 165 40.95 -5.58 -0.37
C LYS A 165 41.44 -6.86 0.30
N GLN A 166 41.90 -6.77 1.55
CA GLN A 166 42.38 -7.91 2.33
C GLN A 166 41.25 -8.68 3.00
N TYR A 167 40.25 -7.96 3.51
CA TYR A 167 39.08 -8.49 4.20
C TYR A 167 37.85 -8.18 3.35
N SER A 168 37.50 -9.10 2.45
CA SER A 168 36.29 -8.99 1.63
C SER A 168 35.06 -8.68 2.48
N ILE A 169 34.12 -7.88 1.95
CA ILE A 169 32.83 -7.59 2.59
C ILE A 169 32.21 -8.92 3.09
N PRO A 170 31.80 -9.01 4.36
CA PRO A 170 31.28 -10.25 4.92
C PRO A 170 30.14 -10.78 4.07
N ASN A 171 30.23 -12.06 3.66
CA ASN A 171 29.19 -12.68 2.86
C ASN A 171 27.92 -12.83 3.72
N PRO A 172 26.71 -12.55 3.19
CA PRO A 172 25.43 -12.77 3.89
C PRO A 172 25.18 -14.19 4.40
N LYS A 173 26.06 -15.16 4.10
CA LYS A 173 26.07 -16.52 4.69
C LYS A 173 26.80 -16.64 6.04
N PHE A 174 27.37 -15.56 6.57
CA PHE A 174 27.81 -15.54 7.96
C PHE A 174 26.58 -15.82 8.83
N GLY A 175 26.59 -16.89 9.62
CA GLY A 175 25.40 -17.46 10.29
C GLY A 175 24.77 -16.62 11.41
N GLY A 176 24.70 -15.29 11.25
CA GLY A 176 23.99 -14.35 12.11
C GLY A 176 22.60 -13.99 11.56
N SER A 177 21.84 -13.24 12.36
CA SER A 177 20.54 -12.72 11.97
C SER A 177 20.67 -11.61 10.91
N LEU A 178 19.68 -11.48 10.02
CA LEU A 178 19.64 -10.42 8.99
C LEU A 178 19.83 -9.01 9.60
N SER A 179 19.34 -8.82 10.82
CA SER A 179 19.48 -7.59 11.58
C SER A 179 20.95 -7.25 11.90
N GLU A 180 21.76 -8.23 12.29
CA GLU A 180 23.18 -8.02 12.59
C GLU A 180 23.96 -7.75 11.32
N TYR A 181 23.60 -8.42 10.22
CA TYR A 181 24.20 -8.17 8.91
C TYR A 181 23.94 -6.73 8.43
N ILE A 182 22.70 -6.24 8.54
CA ILE A 182 22.36 -4.85 8.22
C ILE A 182 23.17 -3.89 9.10
N ASN A 183 23.35 -4.20 10.39
CA ASN A 183 24.12 -3.35 11.29
C ASN A 183 25.60 -3.25 10.89
N ILE A 184 26.22 -4.37 10.55
CA ILE A 184 27.61 -4.41 10.10
C ILE A 184 27.76 -3.67 8.77
N LEU A 185 26.82 -3.86 7.84
CA LEU A 185 26.87 -3.19 6.54
C LEU A 185 26.71 -1.68 6.68
N CYS A 186 25.72 -1.20 7.43
CA CYS A 186 25.56 0.23 7.68
C CYS A 186 26.77 0.83 8.42
N ALA A 187 27.40 0.08 9.33
CA ALA A 187 28.63 0.53 10.01
C ALA A 187 29.84 0.61 9.05
N ILE A 188 29.94 -0.28 8.06
CA ILE A 188 30.98 -0.22 7.02
C ILE A 188 30.82 1.04 6.17
N PHE A 189 29.57 1.40 5.84
CA PHE A 189 29.24 2.58 5.02
C PHE A 189 29.11 3.89 5.82
N ASP A 190 29.51 3.91 7.10
CA ASP A 190 29.36 5.07 8.00
C ASP A 190 27.92 5.63 8.10
N ILE A 191 26.90 4.77 7.94
CA ILE A 191 25.48 5.14 8.04
C ILE A 191 24.99 4.90 9.48
N PRO A 192 24.51 5.94 10.19
CA PRO A 192 24.00 5.78 11.55
C PRO A 192 22.71 4.95 11.57
N ILE A 193 22.59 4.08 12.57
CA ILE A 193 21.41 3.23 12.78
C ILE A 193 20.68 3.72 14.02
N TYR A 194 19.51 4.30 13.80
CA TYR A 194 18.63 4.77 14.86
C TYR A 194 17.59 3.70 15.22
N LYS A 195 16.40 4.11 15.66
CA LYS A 195 15.30 3.19 16.03
C LYS A 195 14.76 2.41 14.83
N ASN A 196 14.73 3.03 13.66
CA ASN A 196 14.21 2.44 12.42
C ASN A 196 15.35 2.08 11.46
N LYS A 197 15.63 0.78 11.31
CA LYS A 197 16.63 0.28 10.33
C LYS A 197 16.25 0.55 8.88
N ILE A 198 14.96 0.79 8.63
CA ILE A 198 14.42 1.06 7.30
C ILE A 198 14.92 2.41 6.76
N GLU A 199 15.07 3.41 7.62
CA GLU A 199 15.58 4.74 7.23
C GLU A 199 17.04 4.65 6.76
N SER A 200 17.89 3.96 7.53
CA SER A 200 19.30 3.70 7.15
C SER A 200 19.41 2.84 5.88
N LEU A 201 18.53 1.85 5.72
CA LEU A 201 18.51 1.00 4.52
C LEU A 201 18.06 1.75 3.27
N HIS A 202 17.12 2.69 3.42
CA HIS A 202 16.70 3.56 2.32
C HIS A 202 17.89 4.37 1.80
N VAL A 203 18.76 4.89 2.69
CA VAL A 203 19.95 5.65 2.31
C VAL A 203 20.95 4.77 1.57
N LEU A 204 21.18 3.55 2.07
CA LEU A 204 22.05 2.58 1.41
C LEU A 204 21.56 2.23 -0.01
N PHE A 205 20.26 2.00 -0.18
CA PHE A 205 19.69 1.75 -1.51
C PHE A 205 19.69 3.00 -2.39
N SER A 206 19.50 4.18 -1.81
CA SER A 206 19.61 5.45 -2.52
C SER A 206 21.03 5.64 -3.06
N LEU A 207 22.05 5.38 -2.23
CA LEU A 207 23.46 5.37 -2.63
C LEU A 207 23.70 4.36 -3.75
N PHE A 208 23.21 3.12 -3.62
CA PHE A 208 23.34 2.11 -4.66
C PHE A 208 22.73 2.54 -6.00
N ILE A 209 21.54 3.16 -5.97
CA ILE A 209 20.88 3.68 -7.17
C ILE A 209 21.70 4.81 -7.79
N HIS A 210 22.24 5.73 -6.98
CA HIS A 210 23.10 6.81 -7.48
C HIS A 210 24.35 6.25 -8.16
N VAL A 211 25.05 5.29 -7.54
CA VAL A 211 26.21 4.61 -8.15
C VAL A 211 25.81 3.89 -9.43
N LYS A 212 24.70 3.14 -9.43
CA LYS A 212 24.22 2.41 -10.62
C LYS A 212 23.91 3.36 -11.76
N ASN A 213 23.27 4.49 -11.48
CA ASN A 213 22.95 5.50 -12.48
C ASN A 213 24.24 6.14 -13.00
N ALA A 214 25.16 6.55 -12.11
CA ALA A 214 26.46 7.11 -12.48
C ALA A 214 27.30 6.17 -13.37
N GLN A 215 27.23 4.85 -13.13
CA GLN A 215 27.91 3.82 -13.94
C GLN A 215 27.24 3.55 -15.30
N MET A 216 25.99 3.95 -15.51
CA MET A 216 25.31 3.83 -16.82
C MET A 216 25.61 5.02 -17.74
N TYR A 217 25.99 6.18 -17.20
CA TYR A 217 26.37 7.37 -17.95
C TYR A 217 27.78 7.41 -18.60
N PRO A 218 28.80 6.57 -18.27
CA PRO A 218 30.12 6.66 -18.90
C PRO A 218 30.11 6.27 -20.39
N THR A 219 29.05 5.66 -20.91
CA THR A 219 29.01 5.14 -22.29
C THR A 219 28.64 6.20 -23.34
N TYR A 220 28.14 7.38 -22.95
CA TYR A 220 27.69 8.40 -23.91
C TYR A 220 28.64 9.59 -24.12
N SER A 221 29.69 9.74 -23.29
CA SER A 221 30.59 10.89 -23.38
C SER A 221 31.72 10.77 -24.41
N ASP A 222 31.90 9.60 -25.03
CA ASP A 222 32.94 9.36 -26.06
C ASP A 222 32.39 9.29 -27.50
N VAL A 223 31.22 9.89 -27.78
CA VAL A 223 30.77 10.10 -29.15
C VAL A 223 31.02 11.56 -29.55
N ASN A 224 32.13 11.74 -30.25
CA ASN A 224 32.61 12.90 -30.99
C ASN A 224 31.49 13.91 -31.36
N ILE A 225 31.47 15.05 -30.65
CA ILE A 225 30.61 16.22 -30.90
C ILE A 225 31.08 16.93 -32.18
N LYS A 226 30.93 16.29 -33.35
CA LYS A 226 31.11 16.95 -34.67
C LYS A 226 30.13 16.50 -35.75
N GLU A 227 29.31 15.48 -35.56
CA GLU A 227 28.43 14.97 -36.62
C GLU A 227 26.92 15.28 -36.47
N ILE A 228 26.46 15.86 -35.36
CA ILE A 228 25.01 15.98 -35.08
C ILE A 228 24.34 17.18 -35.79
N THR A 229 25.07 18.12 -36.38
CA THR A 229 24.44 19.33 -36.96
C THR A 229 23.92 19.16 -38.40
N LYS A 230 23.67 17.94 -38.91
CA LYS A 230 23.22 17.79 -40.31
C LYS A 230 22.16 16.73 -40.65
N SER A 231 21.41 16.19 -39.69
CA SER A 231 20.25 15.34 -40.05
C SER A 231 18.97 15.85 -39.40
N GLU A 232 17.99 16.18 -40.25
CA GLU A 232 16.61 16.49 -39.87
C GLU A 232 15.99 15.38 -39.01
N PRO A 233 15.01 15.71 -38.14
CA PRO A 233 14.40 14.74 -37.24
C PRO A 233 13.50 13.75 -38.00
N ASP A 234 13.87 12.47 -37.94
CA ASP A 234 13.13 11.37 -38.54
C ASP A 234 11.71 11.25 -38.01
N HIS A 235 10.76 11.33 -38.94
CA HIS A 235 9.33 11.11 -38.74
C HIS A 235 9.07 9.59 -38.70
N LEU A 236 8.71 9.05 -37.55
CA LEU A 236 8.39 7.62 -37.39
C LEU A 236 7.06 7.29 -38.07
N VAL A 237 7.14 6.64 -39.23
CA VAL A 237 6.03 5.93 -39.87
C VAL A 237 5.96 4.53 -39.27
N LEU A 238 4.79 4.16 -38.74
CA LEU A 238 4.48 2.81 -38.28
C LEU A 238 3.63 2.14 -39.36
N ASP A 239 4.13 1.03 -39.92
CA ASP A 239 3.30 0.02 -40.60
C ASP A 239 2.48 -0.78 -39.56
#